data_AF-A0A494TIA5-F1
#
_entry.id   AF-A0A494TIA5-F1
#
_cell.length_a   1.000
_cell.length_b   1.000
_cell.length_c   1.000
_cell.angle_alpha   90.00
_cell.angle_beta   90.00
_cell.angle_gamma   90.00
#
_symmetry.space_group_name_H-M   'P 1'
#
loop_
_entity.id
_entity.type
_entity.pdbx_description
1 polymer ?
#
loop_
_entity_poly.entity_id
_entity_poly.type
_entity_poly.pdbx_seq_one_letter_code
_entity_poly.pdbx_strand_id
1 'polypeptide(L)'
;MDGVAWTFDTAPGHANFTARVGEKSIGAAHSALLSLWAVAASVRVLMVLMNTAADLELDEVTISPGGAGSEVVEFKHAAIALIQDPLASWPRELSAPDPDAEANSEDGLANNLFLGAASFVILHECAHIALKHRHDSNTRRDDELEADDWAVRWILDRAQDHLEREFRILAICIGFLWIGLINEVRGTGSTHPPAARRLEKSFEKFDDAPDDSIALEVSSYALKAFFDPSTALPRPAHGREAFIDQLIAYTRLT
;
A
#
# COMPACT_ATOMS: atom_id res chain seq x y z
N MET A 1 -8.37 -25.12 -0.13
CA MET A 1 -6.99 -25.63 0.08
C MET A 1 -7.10 -26.81 1.02
N ASP A 2 -6.66 -28.00 0.61
CA ASP A 2 -6.92 -29.28 1.28
C ASP A 2 -6.10 -29.49 2.58
N GLY A 3 -5.94 -28.44 3.41
CA GLY A 3 -5.19 -28.49 4.66
C GLY A 3 -3.68 -28.67 4.52
N VAL A 4 -3.14 -28.61 3.30
CA VAL A 4 -1.70 -28.71 3.04
C VAL A 4 -1.02 -27.38 3.40
N ALA A 5 0.01 -27.44 4.25
CA ALA A 5 0.80 -26.28 4.63
C ALA A 5 1.56 -25.70 3.43
N TRP A 6 1.58 -24.37 3.35
CA TRP A 6 2.41 -23.59 2.43
C TRP A 6 3.50 -22.88 3.23
N THR A 7 4.68 -22.67 2.62
CA THR A 7 5.76 -21.90 3.22
C THR A 7 5.78 -20.46 2.73
N PHE A 8 6.32 -19.56 3.55
CA PHE A 8 6.67 -18.20 3.15
C PHE A 8 8.19 -18.08 3.14
N ASP A 9 8.74 -17.74 1.98
CA ASP A 9 10.19 -17.72 1.77
C ASP A 9 10.62 -16.33 1.29
N THR A 10 11.78 -15.87 1.78
CA THR A 10 12.37 -14.60 1.32
C THR A 10 13.65 -14.85 0.55
N ALA A 11 13.89 -14.05 -0.49
CA ALA A 11 15.08 -14.16 -1.30
C ALA A 11 15.53 -12.78 -1.83
N PRO A 12 16.81 -12.61 -2.20
CA PRO A 12 17.23 -11.47 -3.01
C PRO A 12 16.52 -11.49 -4.37
N GLY A 13 16.19 -10.31 -4.91
CA GLY A 13 15.55 -10.19 -6.22
C GLY A 13 14.78 -8.90 -6.37
N HIS A 14 14.22 -8.66 -7.56
CA HIS A 14 13.37 -7.49 -7.83
C HIS A 14 12.11 -7.51 -6.96
N ALA A 15 11.66 -6.33 -6.50
CA ALA A 15 10.52 -6.17 -5.63
C ALA A 15 9.26 -6.84 -6.20
N ASN A 16 8.94 -8.03 -5.74
CA ASN A 16 7.77 -8.81 -6.15
C ASN A 16 7.37 -9.80 -5.05
N PHE A 17 6.09 -10.14 -5.02
CA PHE A 17 5.58 -11.33 -4.36
C PHE A 17 5.21 -12.35 -5.45
N THR A 18 5.34 -13.65 -5.15
CA THR A 18 5.05 -14.68 -6.16
C THR A 18 4.58 -15.97 -5.52
N ALA A 19 3.39 -16.42 -5.91
CA ALA A 19 2.92 -17.78 -5.68
C ALA A 19 3.71 -18.80 -6.53
N ARG A 20 4.34 -19.79 -5.89
CA ARG A 20 5.01 -20.92 -6.56
C ARG A 20 4.23 -22.21 -6.30
N VAL A 21 3.22 -22.46 -7.13
CA VAL A 21 2.28 -23.59 -6.94
C VAL A 21 2.98 -24.94 -6.85
N GLY A 22 4.01 -25.19 -7.68
CA GLY A 22 4.75 -26.45 -7.67
C GLY A 22 5.54 -26.68 -6.37
N GLU A 23 6.02 -25.61 -5.76
CA GLU A 23 6.79 -25.63 -4.50
C GLU A 23 5.89 -25.50 -3.25
N LYS A 24 4.62 -25.12 -3.45
CA LYS A 24 3.68 -24.77 -2.38
C LYS A 24 4.25 -23.69 -1.45
N SER A 25 4.84 -22.67 -2.05
CA SER A 25 5.42 -21.54 -1.35
C SER A 25 4.91 -20.21 -1.91
N ILE A 26 4.89 -19.19 -1.05
CA ILE A 26 4.77 -17.79 -1.45
C ILE A 26 6.13 -17.15 -1.19
N GLY A 27 6.74 -16.63 -2.24
CA GLY A 27 8.02 -15.94 -2.18
C GLY A 27 7.84 -14.43 -2.08
N ALA A 28 8.67 -13.76 -1.29
CA ALA A 28 8.81 -12.31 -1.31
C ALA A 28 10.28 -11.92 -1.50
N ALA A 29 10.55 -10.95 -2.38
CA ALA A 29 11.90 -10.40 -2.49
C ALA A 29 12.23 -9.50 -1.30
N HIS A 30 13.49 -9.46 -0.84
CA HIS A 30 13.92 -8.53 0.23
C HIS A 30 13.63 -7.07 -0.13
N SER A 31 13.86 -6.69 -1.38
CA SER A 31 13.52 -5.37 -1.91
C SER A 31 12.01 -5.10 -1.89
N ALA A 32 11.16 -6.13 -2.02
CA ALA A 32 9.70 -5.99 -1.91
C ALA A 32 9.29 -5.65 -0.48
N LEU A 33 9.83 -6.38 0.49
CA LEU A 33 9.54 -6.17 1.90
C LEU A 33 10.00 -4.78 2.36
N LEU A 34 11.24 -4.40 2.02
CA LEU A 34 11.79 -3.10 2.42
C LEU A 34 11.10 -1.92 1.72
N SER A 35 10.79 -2.03 0.43
CA SER A 35 10.07 -0.96 -0.27
C SER A 35 8.63 -0.81 0.23
N LEU A 36 7.93 -1.92 0.50
CA LEU A 36 6.59 -1.87 1.08
C LEU A 36 6.61 -1.27 2.49
N TRP A 37 7.61 -1.63 3.30
CA TRP A 37 7.80 -1.01 4.62
C TRP A 37 8.05 0.49 4.52
N ALA A 38 8.88 0.94 3.56
CA ALA A 38 9.11 2.36 3.34
C ALA A 38 7.82 3.11 2.96
N VAL A 39 6.94 2.52 2.15
CA VAL A 39 5.60 3.09 1.87
C VAL A 39 4.78 3.21 3.16
N ALA A 40 4.77 2.17 4.00
CA ALA A 40 4.05 2.19 5.28
C ALA A 40 4.60 3.26 6.25
N ALA A 41 5.92 3.40 6.36
CA ALA A 41 6.57 4.42 7.17
C ALA A 41 6.22 5.84 6.67
N SER A 42 6.24 6.07 5.36
CA SER A 42 5.80 7.33 4.74
C SER A 42 4.35 7.69 5.12
N VAL A 43 3.45 6.71 5.08
CA VAL A 43 2.04 6.89 5.47
C VAL A 43 1.90 7.18 6.97
N ARG A 44 2.69 6.55 7.84
CA ARG A 44 2.74 6.88 9.27
C ARG A 44 3.17 8.33 9.51
N VAL A 45 4.16 8.83 8.75
CA VAL A 45 4.56 10.24 8.83
C VAL A 45 3.40 11.15 8.43
N LEU A 46 2.68 10.83 7.34
CA LEU A 46 1.48 11.57 6.91
C LEU A 46 0.39 11.60 8.00
N MET A 47 0.15 10.49 8.70
CA MET A 47 -0.82 10.45 9.81
C MET A 47 -0.44 11.43 10.92
N VAL A 48 0.86 11.56 11.24
CA VAL A 48 1.32 12.52 12.25
C VAL A 48 1.18 13.96 11.75
N LEU A 49 1.48 14.24 10.48
CA LEU A 49 1.28 15.56 9.90
C LEU A 49 -0.20 15.96 9.88
N MET A 50 -1.09 15.02 9.54
CA MET A 50 -2.54 15.21 9.59
C MET A 50 -3.01 15.57 11.00
N ASN A 51 -2.60 14.79 12.01
CA ASN A 51 -2.96 15.08 13.40
C ASN A 51 -2.40 16.42 13.86
N THR A 52 -1.16 16.75 13.49
CA THR A 52 -0.52 18.03 13.81
C THR A 52 -1.27 19.21 13.17
N ALA A 53 -1.68 19.08 11.91
CA ALA A 53 -2.48 20.08 11.22
C ALA A 53 -3.85 20.25 11.87
N ALA A 54 -4.48 19.16 12.30
CA ALA A 54 -5.75 19.19 13.01
C ALA A 54 -5.63 19.91 14.37
N ASP A 55 -4.60 19.58 15.16
CA ASP A 55 -4.34 20.18 16.48
C ASP A 55 -4.02 21.68 16.39
N LEU A 56 -3.38 22.10 15.30
CA LEU A 56 -3.03 23.50 15.02
C LEU A 56 -4.11 24.26 14.24
N GLU A 57 -5.25 23.63 13.95
CA GLU A 57 -6.35 24.20 13.14
C GLU A 57 -5.88 24.72 11.77
N LEU A 58 -4.95 23.99 11.13
CA LEU A 58 -4.47 24.31 9.79
C LEU A 58 -5.42 23.77 8.71
N ASP A 59 -5.54 24.54 7.63
CA ASP A 59 -6.36 24.19 6.46
C ASP A 59 -5.62 23.26 5.48
N GLU A 60 -4.34 22.95 5.72
CA GLU A 60 -3.54 22.09 4.86
C GLU A 60 -2.45 21.32 5.63
N VAL A 61 -2.04 20.19 5.05
CA VAL A 61 -0.85 19.44 5.45
C VAL A 61 0.34 19.93 4.63
N THR A 62 1.41 20.39 5.28
CA THR A 62 2.61 20.85 4.58
C THR A 62 3.70 19.78 4.59
N ILE A 63 4.23 19.47 3.40
CA ILE A 63 5.47 18.70 3.23
C ILE A 63 6.53 19.66 2.69
N SER A 64 7.53 19.98 3.50
CA SER A 64 8.62 20.89 3.12
C SER A 64 9.91 20.11 2.90
N PRO A 65 10.61 20.27 1.76
CA PRO A 65 11.92 19.67 1.55
C PRO A 65 12.91 20.06 2.66
N GLY A 66 13.49 19.07 3.34
CA GLY A 66 14.41 19.28 4.46
C GLY A 66 13.77 19.91 5.71
N GLY A 67 12.43 19.93 5.79
CA GLY A 67 11.66 20.49 6.89
C GLY A 67 10.56 19.53 7.35
N ALA A 68 9.45 20.09 7.86
CA ALA A 68 8.33 19.30 8.33
C ALA A 68 7.82 18.34 7.23
N GLY A 69 7.73 17.04 7.56
CA GLY A 69 7.23 16.03 6.65
C GLY A 69 8.18 15.58 5.54
N SER A 70 9.45 16.03 5.51
CA SER A 70 10.40 15.62 4.44
C SER A 70 10.58 14.10 4.38
N GLU A 71 10.46 13.41 5.51
CA GLU A 71 10.51 11.95 5.64
C GLU A 71 9.49 11.25 4.72
N VAL A 72 8.32 11.85 4.45
CA VAL A 72 7.33 11.29 3.52
C VAL A 72 7.96 11.09 2.13
N VAL A 73 8.69 12.10 1.66
CA VAL A 73 9.38 12.11 0.36
C VAL A 73 10.61 11.20 0.39
N GLU A 74 11.36 11.22 1.48
CA GLU A 74 12.57 10.41 1.64
C GLU A 74 12.25 8.91 1.66
N PHE A 75 11.23 8.47 2.41
CA PHE A 75 10.75 7.10 2.40
C PHE A 75 10.20 6.67 1.02
N LYS A 76 9.46 7.56 0.33
CA LYS A 76 9.02 7.31 -1.05
C LYS A 76 10.21 7.09 -1.99
N HIS A 77 11.26 7.94 -1.89
CA HIS A 77 12.48 7.77 -2.68
C HIS A 77 13.21 6.46 -2.35
N ALA A 78 13.26 6.08 -1.07
CA ALA A 78 13.82 4.79 -0.64
C ALA A 78 13.06 3.62 -1.28
N ALA A 79 11.72 3.66 -1.26
CA ALA A 79 10.87 2.65 -1.90
C ALA A 79 11.16 2.55 -3.40
N ILE A 80 11.20 3.68 -4.12
CA ILE A 80 11.50 3.73 -5.55
C ILE A 80 12.88 3.13 -5.85
N ALA A 81 13.91 3.50 -5.09
CA ALA A 81 15.27 2.99 -5.29
C ALA A 81 15.34 1.46 -5.14
N LEU A 82 14.67 0.90 -4.12
CA LEU A 82 14.59 -0.55 -3.88
C LEU A 82 13.78 -1.28 -4.96
N ILE A 83 12.73 -0.65 -5.50
CA ILE A 83 11.93 -1.21 -6.59
C ILE A 83 12.75 -1.25 -7.90
N GLN A 84 13.54 -0.20 -8.15
CA GLN A 84 14.41 -0.03 -9.32
C GLN A 84 15.59 -1.01 -9.30
N ASP A 85 16.33 -1.04 -8.19
CA ASP A 85 17.52 -1.85 -8.02
C ASP A 85 17.40 -2.73 -6.76
N PRO A 86 17.33 -4.06 -6.91
CA PRO A 86 17.22 -4.97 -5.77
C PRO A 86 18.48 -5.01 -4.89
N LEU A 87 19.58 -4.40 -5.33
CA LEU A 87 20.82 -4.24 -4.55
C LEU A 87 20.96 -2.84 -3.94
N ALA A 88 19.96 -1.95 -4.12
CA ALA A 88 19.97 -0.64 -3.50
C ALA A 88 20.11 -0.76 -1.98
N SER A 89 21.03 0.01 -1.42
CA SER A 89 21.20 0.08 0.03
C SER A 89 20.11 0.94 0.66
N TRP A 90 19.71 0.60 1.89
CA TRP A 90 18.85 1.46 2.68
C TRP A 90 19.52 2.84 2.89
N PRO A 91 18.79 3.96 2.71
CA PRO A 91 19.35 5.30 2.92
C PRO A 91 19.89 5.46 4.35
N ARG A 92 21.03 6.15 4.51
CA ARG A 92 21.67 6.29 5.83
C ARG A 92 20.98 7.31 6.72
N GLU A 93 20.27 8.22 6.09
CA GLU A 93 19.56 9.35 6.70
C GLU A 93 18.22 8.91 7.30
N LEU A 94 17.69 7.76 6.87
CA LEU A 94 16.45 7.19 7.38
C LEU A 94 16.73 6.09 8.39
N SER A 95 15.93 6.05 9.45
CA SER A 95 15.89 4.89 10.36
C SER A 95 15.58 3.62 9.56
N ALA A 96 16.41 2.61 9.73
CA ALA A 96 16.15 1.30 9.15
C ALA A 96 15.00 0.63 9.92
N PRO A 97 14.21 -0.25 9.27
CA PRO A 97 13.16 -1.01 9.95
C PRO A 97 13.73 -1.78 11.15
N ASP A 98 13.20 -1.52 12.34
CA ASP A 98 13.48 -2.33 13.53
C ASP A 98 12.36 -3.37 13.71
N PRO A 99 12.62 -4.67 13.43
CA PRO A 99 11.61 -5.71 13.57
C PRO A 99 11.19 -5.98 15.02
N ASP A 100 12.00 -5.57 15.99
CA ASP A 100 11.76 -5.79 17.42
C ASP A 100 11.18 -4.56 18.13
N ALA A 101 10.82 -3.51 17.36
CA ALA A 101 10.24 -2.28 17.88
C ALA A 101 8.96 -2.54 18.69
N GLU A 102 8.81 -1.83 19.82
CA GLU A 102 7.59 -1.90 20.63
C GLU A 102 6.38 -1.46 19.82
N ALA A 103 5.25 -2.16 19.93
CA ALA A 103 4.09 -1.98 19.05
C ALA A 103 3.49 -0.55 19.05
N ASN A 104 3.74 0.24 20.10
CA ASN A 104 3.28 1.63 20.26
C ASN A 104 4.36 2.68 19.91
N SER A 105 5.58 2.25 19.56
CA SER A 105 6.63 3.15 19.06
C SER A 105 6.35 3.58 17.62
N GLU A 106 7.09 4.58 17.13
CA GLU A 106 6.95 5.04 15.74
C GLU A 106 7.23 3.92 14.73
N ASP A 107 8.30 3.15 14.95
CA ASP A 107 8.66 2.00 14.11
C ASP A 107 7.66 0.85 14.29
N GLY A 108 7.15 0.62 15.51
CA GLY A 108 6.10 -0.37 15.76
C GLY A 108 4.80 -0.09 15.01
N LEU A 109 4.40 1.18 14.93
CA LEU A 109 3.24 1.60 14.14
C LEU A 109 3.47 1.42 12.64
N ALA A 110 4.66 1.78 12.14
CA ALA A 110 5.05 1.53 10.74
C ALA A 110 5.07 0.02 10.43
N ASN A 111 5.60 -0.81 11.34
CA ASN A 111 5.60 -2.26 11.25
C ASN A 111 4.18 -2.83 11.16
N ASN A 112 3.25 -2.34 11.99
CA ASN A 112 1.85 -2.79 11.94
C ASN A 112 1.20 -2.47 10.59
N LEU A 113 1.36 -1.25 10.08
CA LEU A 113 0.87 -0.86 8.76
C LEU A 113 1.50 -1.72 7.65
N PHE A 114 2.82 -1.93 7.71
CA PHE A 114 3.55 -2.79 6.80
C PHE A 114 3.03 -4.23 6.81
N LEU A 115 2.85 -4.83 7.98
CA LEU A 115 2.35 -6.21 8.12
C LEU A 115 0.92 -6.35 7.61
N GLY A 116 0.07 -5.34 7.84
CA GLY A 116 -1.27 -5.29 7.25
C GLY A 116 -1.22 -5.27 5.72
N ALA A 117 -0.42 -4.36 5.15
CA ALA A 117 -0.27 -4.23 3.70
C ALA A 117 0.37 -5.47 3.06
N ALA A 118 1.39 -6.05 3.70
CA ALA A 118 2.03 -7.29 3.25
C ALA A 118 1.05 -8.46 3.28
N SER A 119 0.18 -8.53 4.29
CA SER A 119 -0.89 -9.53 4.37
C SER A 119 -1.85 -9.42 3.19
N PHE A 120 -2.21 -8.21 2.78
CA PHE A 120 -3.01 -7.99 1.56
C PHE A 120 -2.31 -8.49 0.30
N VAL A 121 -1.04 -8.14 0.08
CA VAL A 121 -0.29 -8.58 -1.10
C VAL A 121 -0.10 -10.11 -1.11
N ILE A 122 0.14 -10.73 0.04
CA ILE A 122 0.24 -12.20 0.16
C ILE A 122 -1.13 -12.87 -0.10
N LEU A 123 -2.23 -12.27 0.36
CA LEU A 123 -3.57 -12.79 0.10
C LEU A 123 -3.95 -12.67 -1.37
N HIS A 124 -3.48 -11.64 -2.07
CA HIS A 124 -3.61 -11.54 -3.53
C HIS A 124 -2.93 -12.72 -4.24
N GLU A 125 -1.70 -13.09 -3.86
CA GLU A 125 -1.04 -14.29 -4.39
C GLU A 125 -1.79 -15.58 -4.04
N CYS A 126 -2.34 -15.68 -2.81
CA CYS A 126 -3.23 -16.77 -2.43
C CYS A 126 -4.49 -16.84 -3.31
N ALA A 127 -5.04 -15.69 -3.71
CA ALA A 127 -6.24 -15.60 -4.52
C ALA A 127 -6.00 -16.20 -5.92
N HIS A 128 -4.86 -15.90 -6.55
CA HIS A 128 -4.48 -16.54 -7.82
C HIS A 128 -4.48 -18.07 -7.73
N ILE A 129 -3.99 -18.62 -6.63
CA ILE A 129 -4.01 -20.07 -6.38
C ILE A 129 -5.44 -20.58 -6.16
N ALA A 130 -6.21 -19.91 -5.30
CA ALA A 130 -7.56 -20.30 -4.92
C ALA A 130 -8.53 -20.29 -6.11
N LEU A 131 -8.40 -19.29 -6.97
CA LEU A 131 -9.21 -19.09 -8.18
C LEU A 131 -8.66 -19.86 -9.39
N LYS A 132 -7.52 -20.55 -9.24
CA LYS A 132 -6.85 -21.32 -10.29
C LYS A 132 -6.49 -20.48 -11.52
N HIS A 133 -6.10 -19.22 -11.28
CA HIS A 133 -5.59 -18.33 -12.30
C HIS A 133 -4.33 -18.92 -12.94
N ARG A 134 -4.20 -18.77 -14.26
CA ARG A 134 -3.06 -19.30 -15.02
C ARG A 134 -2.18 -18.14 -15.43
N HIS A 135 -0.89 -18.22 -15.08
CA HIS A 135 0.06 -17.16 -15.40
C HIS A 135 0.28 -16.96 -16.92
N ASP A 136 -0.29 -17.79 -17.78
CA ASP A 136 0.10 -17.97 -19.18
C ASP A 136 -0.95 -17.52 -20.22
N SER A 137 -1.96 -16.71 -19.85
CA SER A 137 -3.07 -16.37 -20.76
C SER A 137 -3.37 -14.87 -20.98
N ASN A 138 -4.16 -14.59 -22.03
CA ASN A 138 -4.70 -13.27 -22.38
C ASN A 138 -5.72 -12.70 -21.36
N THR A 139 -6.11 -13.45 -20.31
CA THR A 139 -7.07 -13.00 -19.27
C THR A 139 -6.40 -12.37 -18.05
N ARG A 140 -5.05 -12.24 -18.04
CA ARG A 140 -4.27 -11.72 -16.90
C ARG A 140 -4.83 -10.44 -16.26
N ARG A 141 -5.53 -9.59 -17.02
CA ARG A 141 -6.13 -8.38 -16.45
C ARG A 141 -7.33 -8.65 -15.55
N ASP A 142 -8.21 -9.56 -15.95
CA ASP A 142 -9.40 -9.91 -15.16
C ASP A 142 -8.97 -10.77 -13.96
N ASP A 143 -8.02 -11.68 -14.15
CA ASP A 143 -7.41 -12.48 -13.07
C ASP A 143 -6.86 -11.61 -11.92
N GLU A 144 -6.23 -10.47 -12.22
CA GLU A 144 -5.71 -9.55 -11.20
C GLU A 144 -6.83 -8.83 -10.44
N LEU A 145 -7.89 -8.40 -11.14
CA LEU A 145 -9.04 -7.76 -10.51
C LEU A 145 -9.83 -8.74 -9.64
N GLU A 146 -9.98 -9.99 -10.08
CA GLU A 146 -10.60 -11.06 -9.30
C GLU A 146 -9.76 -11.43 -8.07
N ALA A 147 -8.42 -11.46 -8.21
CA ALA A 147 -7.51 -11.71 -7.10
C ALA A 147 -7.56 -10.57 -6.05
N ASP A 148 -7.58 -9.31 -6.48
CA ASP A 148 -7.77 -8.16 -5.61
C ASP A 148 -9.11 -8.20 -4.88
N ASP A 149 -10.22 -8.41 -5.62
CA ASP A 149 -11.57 -8.49 -5.05
C ASP A 149 -11.65 -9.60 -3.99
N TRP A 150 -11.07 -10.77 -4.28
CA TRP A 150 -11.02 -11.87 -3.33
C TRP A 150 -10.24 -11.50 -2.06
N ALA A 151 -9.05 -10.90 -2.20
CA ALA A 151 -8.20 -10.52 -1.07
C ALA A 151 -8.85 -9.41 -0.22
N VAL A 152 -9.40 -8.38 -0.85
CA VAL A 152 -10.11 -7.27 -0.19
C VAL A 152 -11.30 -7.79 0.61
N ARG A 153 -12.17 -8.61 0.01
CA ARG A 153 -13.31 -9.21 0.73
C ARG A 153 -12.84 -10.10 1.87
N TRP A 154 -11.82 -10.94 1.63
CA TRP A 154 -11.30 -11.81 2.68
C TRP A 154 -10.87 -11.02 3.93
N ILE A 155 -10.20 -9.88 3.70
CA ILE A 155 -9.75 -8.98 4.76
C ILE A 155 -10.95 -8.25 5.38
N LEU A 156 -11.80 -7.59 4.62
CA LEU A 156 -12.84 -6.72 5.19
C LEU A 156 -13.98 -7.49 5.84
N ASP A 157 -14.36 -8.67 5.33
CA ASP A 157 -15.42 -9.53 5.89
C ASP A 157 -15.05 -10.09 7.28
N ARG A 158 -13.78 -10.00 7.67
CA ARG A 158 -13.25 -10.51 8.95
C ARG A 158 -12.96 -9.41 9.97
N ALA A 159 -13.21 -8.14 9.65
CA ALA A 159 -13.09 -7.06 10.62
C ALA A 159 -14.19 -7.23 11.68
N GLN A 160 -13.82 -7.22 12.95
CA GLN A 160 -14.75 -7.41 14.07
C GLN A 160 -15.41 -6.10 14.51
N ASP A 161 -14.72 -4.97 14.32
CA ASP A 161 -15.20 -3.65 14.68
C ASP A 161 -14.75 -2.57 13.68
N HIS A 162 -15.21 -1.35 13.94
CA HIS A 162 -14.94 -0.18 13.10
C HIS A 162 -13.45 0.18 13.04
N LEU A 163 -12.73 0.16 14.16
CA LEU A 163 -11.31 0.54 14.20
C LEU A 163 -10.45 -0.47 13.44
N GLU A 164 -10.76 -1.76 13.60
CA GLU A 164 -10.12 -2.82 12.84
C GLU A 164 -10.41 -2.70 11.34
N ARG A 165 -11.64 -2.32 10.96
CA ARG A 165 -12.00 -2.07 9.56
C ARG A 165 -11.22 -0.89 8.98
N GLU A 166 -11.14 0.22 9.68
CA GLU A 166 -10.35 1.40 9.30
C GLU A 166 -8.88 1.02 9.06
N PHE A 167 -8.25 0.32 10.01
CA PHE A 167 -6.88 -0.16 9.86
C PHE A 167 -6.71 -1.05 8.63
N ARG A 168 -7.65 -2.00 8.40
CA ARG A 168 -7.61 -2.91 7.26
C ARG A 168 -7.80 -2.19 5.92
N ILE A 169 -8.67 -1.19 5.85
CA ILE A 169 -8.81 -0.32 4.67
C ILE A 169 -7.50 0.41 4.39
N LEU A 170 -6.90 1.03 5.40
CA LEU A 170 -5.63 1.74 5.25
C LEU A 170 -4.51 0.79 4.76
N ALA A 171 -4.42 -0.41 5.32
CA ALA A 171 -3.46 -1.42 4.91
C ALA A 171 -3.62 -1.84 3.44
N ILE A 172 -4.87 -2.00 2.96
CA ILE A 172 -5.15 -2.27 1.53
C ILE A 172 -4.69 -1.10 0.67
N CYS A 173 -5.01 0.14 1.06
CA CYS A 173 -4.56 1.34 0.34
C CYS A 173 -3.03 1.42 0.26
N ILE A 174 -2.31 1.13 1.36
CA ILE A 174 -0.84 1.08 1.38
C ILE A 174 -0.30 0.04 0.39
N GLY A 175 -0.92 -1.15 0.34
CA GLY A 175 -0.58 -2.16 -0.65
C GLY A 175 -0.73 -1.65 -2.09
N PHE A 176 -1.83 -0.94 -2.40
CA PHE A 176 -2.03 -0.34 -3.71
C PHE A 176 -1.08 0.83 -4.03
N LEU A 177 -0.71 1.66 -3.04
CA LEU A 177 0.32 2.68 -3.20
C LEU A 177 1.65 2.05 -3.64
N TRP A 178 2.04 0.95 -2.99
CA TRP A 178 3.25 0.22 -3.34
C TRP A 178 3.18 -0.43 -4.73
N ILE A 179 2.06 -1.07 -5.10
CA ILE A 179 1.83 -1.59 -6.46
C ILE A 179 1.88 -0.45 -7.49
N GLY A 180 1.35 0.72 -7.15
CA GLY A 180 1.41 1.93 -7.96
C GLY A 180 2.84 2.40 -8.22
N LEU A 181 3.69 2.45 -7.19
CA LEU A 181 5.12 2.76 -7.37
C LEU A 181 5.84 1.72 -8.24
N ILE A 182 5.50 0.44 -8.13
CA ILE A 182 6.02 -0.59 -9.03
C ILE A 182 5.63 -0.30 -10.48
N ASN A 183 4.38 0.09 -10.72
CA ASN A 183 3.90 0.46 -12.05
C ASN A 183 4.63 1.70 -12.61
N GLU A 184 4.89 2.72 -11.79
CA GLU A 184 5.67 3.90 -12.22
C GLU A 184 7.11 3.54 -12.57
N VAL A 185 7.77 2.73 -11.74
CA VAL A 185 9.18 2.38 -11.92
C VAL A 185 9.40 1.44 -13.10
N ARG A 186 8.57 0.40 -13.23
CA ARG A 186 8.76 -0.65 -14.25
C ARG A 186 7.98 -0.38 -15.53
N GLY A 187 7.12 0.63 -15.52
CA GLY A 187 6.08 0.84 -16.52
C GLY A 187 4.89 -0.10 -16.31
N THR A 188 3.71 0.33 -16.76
CA THR A 188 2.54 -0.55 -16.83
C THR A 188 2.78 -1.60 -17.91
N GLY A 189 3.06 -2.84 -17.50
CA GLY A 189 3.12 -3.96 -18.45
C GLY A 189 1.77 -4.12 -19.17
N SER A 190 1.78 -4.55 -20.44
CA SER A 190 0.54 -4.79 -21.20
C SER A 190 -0.38 -5.85 -20.57
N THR A 191 0.14 -6.62 -19.60
CA THR A 191 -0.53 -7.79 -19.03
C THR A 191 -1.24 -7.55 -17.70
N HIS A 192 -1.01 -6.43 -17.01
CA HIS A 192 -1.67 -6.12 -15.73
C HIS A 192 -2.43 -4.78 -15.85
N PRO A 193 -3.59 -4.61 -15.18
CA PRO A 193 -4.26 -3.33 -15.13
C PRO A 193 -3.45 -2.35 -14.26
N PRO A 194 -3.49 -1.03 -14.54
CA PRO A 194 -2.84 -0.04 -13.69
C PRO A 194 -3.36 -0.10 -12.25
N ALA A 195 -2.48 0.16 -11.29
CA ALA A 195 -2.81 0.17 -9.85
C ALA A 195 -4.00 1.07 -9.52
N ALA A 196 -4.12 2.24 -10.17
CA ALA A 196 -5.24 3.17 -9.98
C ALA A 196 -6.60 2.50 -10.27
N ARG A 197 -6.70 1.75 -11.38
CA ARG A 197 -7.91 1.00 -11.75
C ARG A 197 -8.19 -0.16 -10.78
N ARG A 198 -7.14 -0.83 -10.30
CA ARG A 198 -7.28 -1.91 -9.30
C ARG A 198 -7.80 -1.37 -7.97
N LEU A 199 -7.30 -0.21 -7.54
CA LEU A 199 -7.76 0.48 -6.34
C LEU A 199 -9.19 1.01 -6.49
N GLU A 200 -9.55 1.59 -7.65
CA GLU A 200 -10.93 1.98 -7.98
C GLU A 200 -11.90 0.82 -7.84
N LYS A 201 -11.56 -0.35 -8.39
CA LYS A 201 -12.41 -1.55 -8.28
C LYS A 201 -12.50 -2.07 -6.84
N SER A 202 -11.40 -1.99 -6.09
CA SER A 202 -11.37 -2.40 -4.68
C SER A 202 -12.16 -1.45 -3.78
N PHE A 203 -12.18 -0.15 -4.08
CA PHE A 203 -12.93 0.87 -3.35
C PHE A 203 -14.45 0.59 -3.35
N GLU A 204 -14.97 -0.09 -4.38
CA GLU A 204 -16.38 -0.53 -4.41
C GLU A 204 -16.73 -1.48 -3.23
N LYS A 205 -15.74 -2.03 -2.52
CA LYS A 205 -15.91 -2.89 -1.32
C LYS A 205 -15.71 -2.15 0.00
N PHE A 206 -15.45 -0.85 -0.05
CA PHE A 206 -15.33 -0.01 1.14
C PHE A 206 -16.68 0.68 1.45
N ASP A 207 -17.79 0.09 1.01
CA ASP A 207 -19.16 0.61 1.11
C ASP A 207 -19.53 1.05 2.53
N ASP A 208 -19.20 0.24 3.55
CA ASP A 208 -19.51 0.55 4.95
C ASP A 208 -18.55 1.57 5.62
N ALA A 209 -17.56 2.12 4.91
CA ALA A 209 -16.70 3.17 5.46
C ALA A 209 -17.48 4.49 5.60
N PRO A 210 -17.47 5.15 6.77
CA PRO A 210 -18.21 6.40 6.94
C PRO A 210 -17.58 7.54 6.14
N ASP A 211 -18.33 8.64 5.96
CA ASP A 211 -17.85 9.81 5.19
C ASP A 211 -16.61 10.46 5.83
N ASP A 212 -16.48 10.37 7.15
CA ASP A 212 -15.35 10.83 7.97
C ASP A 212 -14.32 9.72 8.27
N SER A 213 -14.26 8.67 7.43
CA SER A 213 -13.27 7.61 7.53
C SER A 213 -11.83 8.15 7.53
N ILE A 214 -11.12 7.92 8.63
CA ILE A 214 -9.73 8.35 8.84
C ILE A 214 -8.80 7.62 7.87
N ALA A 215 -9.05 6.34 7.61
CA ALA A 215 -8.30 5.53 6.67
C ALA A 215 -8.38 6.13 5.25
N LEU A 216 -9.57 6.57 4.82
CA LEU A 216 -9.76 7.21 3.51
C LEU A 216 -9.14 8.61 3.48
N GLU A 217 -9.27 9.40 4.55
CA GLU A 217 -8.60 10.70 4.67
C GLU A 217 -7.08 10.57 4.53
N VAL A 218 -6.45 9.70 5.34
CA VAL A 218 -5.01 9.43 5.27
C VAL A 218 -4.60 8.91 3.90
N SER A 219 -5.39 8.01 3.31
CA SER A 219 -5.12 7.46 1.99
C SER A 219 -5.22 8.51 0.89
N SER A 220 -6.07 9.53 1.05
CA SER A 220 -6.16 10.66 0.11
C SER A 220 -4.87 11.49 0.12
N TYR A 221 -4.34 11.80 1.30
CA TYR A 221 -3.06 12.48 1.45
C TYR A 221 -1.92 11.64 0.87
N ALA A 222 -1.93 10.34 1.09
CA ALA A 222 -0.90 9.44 0.60
C ALA A 222 -0.94 9.31 -0.93
N LEU A 223 -2.10 9.13 -1.55
CA LEU A 223 -2.26 9.12 -3.02
C LEU A 223 -1.69 10.40 -3.63
N LYS A 224 -2.01 11.54 -3.02
CA LYS A 224 -1.52 12.83 -3.47
C LYS A 224 0.00 12.97 -3.31
N ALA A 225 0.55 12.72 -2.12
CA ALA A 225 1.99 12.81 -1.88
C ALA A 225 2.80 11.86 -2.80
N PHE A 226 2.22 10.72 -3.16
CA PHE A 226 2.87 9.73 -4.01
C PHE A 226 2.74 10.04 -5.50
N PHE A 227 1.60 10.53 -5.99
CA PHE A 227 1.34 10.61 -7.43
C PHE A 227 1.06 12.03 -7.96
N ASP A 228 0.75 13.00 -7.10
CA ASP A 228 0.71 14.44 -7.44
C ASP A 228 1.28 15.31 -6.30
N PRO A 229 2.60 15.23 -6.02
CA PRO A 229 3.22 15.99 -4.94
C PRO A 229 3.34 17.49 -5.23
N SER A 230 2.97 17.94 -6.44
CA SER A 230 3.21 19.31 -6.91
C SER A 230 2.14 20.32 -6.44
N THR A 231 1.03 19.82 -5.93
CA THR A 231 -0.13 20.61 -5.52
C THR A 231 -0.36 20.48 -4.01
N ALA A 232 -0.99 21.50 -3.40
CA ALA A 232 -1.20 21.54 -1.95
C ALA A 232 -2.04 20.35 -1.45
N LEU A 233 -1.81 19.90 -0.21
CA LEU A 233 -2.58 18.85 0.47
C LEU A 233 -3.64 19.50 1.38
N PRO A 234 -4.78 19.99 0.84
CA PRO A 234 -5.79 20.65 1.66
C PRO A 234 -6.38 19.68 2.68
N ARG A 235 -6.81 20.22 3.82
CA ARG A 235 -7.64 19.50 4.78
C ARG A 235 -9.00 19.22 4.18
N PRO A 236 -9.42 17.95 4.07
CA PRO A 236 -10.71 17.65 3.49
C PRO A 236 -11.83 17.93 4.49
N ALA A 237 -13.01 18.27 3.97
CA ALA A 237 -14.23 18.32 4.78
C ALA A 237 -14.71 16.90 5.15
N HIS A 238 -14.53 15.94 4.22
CA HIS A 238 -14.91 14.54 4.37
C HIS A 238 -13.82 13.63 3.77
N GLY A 239 -13.34 12.67 4.55
CA GLY A 239 -12.27 11.76 4.15
C GLY A 239 -12.62 10.92 2.92
N ARG A 240 -13.87 10.46 2.82
CA ARG A 240 -14.36 9.66 1.68
C ARG A 240 -14.37 10.45 0.37
N GLU A 241 -14.88 11.68 0.38
CA GLU A 241 -14.93 12.56 -0.79
C GLU A 241 -13.52 12.88 -1.29
N ALA A 242 -12.62 13.24 -0.37
CA ALA A 242 -11.24 13.52 -0.69
C ALA A 242 -10.50 12.33 -1.29
N PHE A 243 -10.74 11.12 -0.77
CA PHE A 243 -10.20 9.90 -1.35
C PHE A 243 -10.69 9.68 -2.78
N ILE A 244 -11.98 9.87 -3.06
CA ILE A 244 -12.55 9.76 -4.41
C ILE A 244 -11.89 10.76 -5.36
N ASP A 245 -11.74 12.02 -4.94
CA ASP A 245 -11.11 13.06 -5.76
C ASP A 245 -9.66 12.72 -6.12
N GLN A 246 -8.88 12.27 -5.12
CA GLN A 246 -7.49 11.87 -5.36
C GLN A 246 -7.38 10.59 -6.19
N LEU A 247 -8.31 9.64 -6.04
CA LEU A 247 -8.35 8.43 -6.86
C LEU A 247 -8.69 8.73 -8.32
N ILE A 248 -9.63 9.66 -8.56
CA ILE A 248 -9.94 10.16 -9.91
C ILE A 248 -8.73 10.86 -10.51
N ALA A 249 -8.05 11.71 -9.75
CA ALA A 249 -6.83 12.37 -10.19
C ALA A 249 -5.74 11.35 -10.55
N TYR A 250 -5.51 10.36 -9.70
CA TYR A 250 -4.53 9.31 -9.93
C TYR A 250 -4.84 8.48 -11.18
N THR A 251 -6.10 8.10 -11.37
CA THR A 251 -6.55 7.33 -12.55
C THR A 251 -6.33 8.10 -13.87
N ARG A 252 -6.34 9.43 -13.85
CA ARG A 252 -6.07 10.25 -15.04
C ARG A 252 -4.58 10.32 -15.41
N LEU A 253 -3.69 9.97 -14.48
CA LEU A 253 -2.23 9.98 -14.70
C LEU A 253 -1.70 8.66 -15.28
N THR A 254 -2.46 7.56 -15.15
CA THR A 254 -2.06 6.19 -15.52
C THR A 254 -2.80 5.66 -16.75
#